data_AF-A0A8B7YEB3-F1
#
_entry.id   AF-A0A8B7YEB3-F1
#
_cell.length_a   1.000
_cell.length_b   1.000
_cell.length_c   1.000
_cell.angle_alpha   90.00
_cell.angle_beta   90.00
_cell.angle_gamma   90.00
#
_symmetry.space_group_name_H-M   'P 1'
#
loop_
_entity.id
_entity.type
_entity.pdbx_description
1 polymer ?
#
loop_
_entity_poly.entity_id
_entity_poly.type
_entity_poly.pdbx_seq_one_letter_code
_entity_poly.pdbx_strand_id
1 'polypeptide(L)'
;MMASEEIQTSNNSEAAVEPRRNERTIQPKGSSQPAATMSAFYPLVLASQVAVVLVLILAGYWTGHYLGGFAWDGSAKEFNLHPLLMILGLVFFYGDAILMFRIFRKENKTVVKTIHMLMQALAIICGVIALKAVFRFHNKAGIPNMYTLHSWVGLPTFILFCLQFIGGFVSFLYPKLNETRRAAVLPYHKFLGVTLLGLVSVTALTGINNKLFFAMPGGEGKEKYSSLPPQAYVGNFLGLAIVIYAVIVGFLVTCEDYKREQDASNPEKLPLTTAEMKQFQSMDPADPSAGEGAK
;
A
#
# COMPACT_ATOMS: atom_id res chain seq x y z
N MET A 1 -4.37 -74.73 -57.49
CA MET A 1 -5.35 -74.03 -58.33
C MET A 1 -6.28 -73.30 -57.37
N MET A 2 -6.06 -72.01 -57.07
CA MET A 2 -6.32 -70.85 -57.95
C MET A 2 -7.78 -70.88 -58.45
N ALA A 3 -8.67 -70.03 -57.92
CA ALA A 3 -8.92 -68.65 -58.38
C ALA A 3 -9.52 -68.68 -59.82
N SER A 4 -10.64 -68.04 -60.17
CA SER A 4 -11.14 -66.70 -59.84
C SER A 4 -12.55 -66.50 -60.45
N GLU A 5 -13.05 -65.25 -60.36
CA GLU A 5 -14.01 -64.56 -61.27
C GLU A 5 -15.52 -64.76 -61.01
N GLU A 6 -16.43 -63.76 -61.04
CA GLU A 6 -16.45 -62.33 -61.41
C GLU A 6 -17.80 -61.73 -60.91
N ILE A 7 -17.85 -60.52 -60.32
CA ILE A 7 -18.44 -59.25 -60.85
C ILE A 7 -19.93 -58.92 -60.51
N GLN A 8 -20.09 -57.65 -60.08
CA GLN A 8 -21.20 -56.68 -60.21
C GLN A 8 -22.36 -56.53 -59.18
N THR A 9 -22.35 -55.31 -58.62
CA THR A 9 -23.41 -54.26 -58.61
C THR A 9 -24.39 -54.09 -57.44
N SER A 10 -24.23 -52.91 -56.84
CA SER A 10 -25.24 -51.84 -56.63
C SER A 10 -25.85 -51.64 -55.24
N ASN A 11 -25.64 -50.41 -54.80
CA ASN A 11 -26.56 -49.46 -54.18
C ASN A 11 -26.98 -49.58 -52.70
N ASN A 12 -26.54 -48.54 -51.99
CA ASN A 12 -27.27 -47.66 -51.08
C ASN A 12 -27.81 -48.22 -49.77
N SER A 13 -27.17 -47.78 -48.68
CA SER A 13 -27.91 -47.04 -47.65
C SER A 13 -27.01 -45.99 -46.99
N GLU A 14 -27.51 -44.76 -46.97
CA GLU A 14 -26.96 -43.62 -46.24
C GLU A 14 -26.87 -43.92 -44.75
N ALA A 15 -25.69 -43.73 -44.16
CA ALA A 15 -25.57 -43.48 -42.73
C ALA A 15 -25.11 -42.02 -42.56
N ALA A 16 -26.09 -41.16 -42.26
CA ALA A 16 -25.84 -39.79 -41.83
C ALA A 16 -25.09 -39.80 -40.49
N VAL A 17 -23.87 -39.25 -40.48
CA VAL A 17 -23.14 -38.91 -39.25
C VAL A 17 -23.10 -37.39 -39.16
N GLU A 18 -23.94 -36.83 -38.28
CA GLU A 18 -23.87 -35.42 -37.89
C GLU A 18 -22.50 -35.08 -37.31
N PRO A 19 -21.87 -33.95 -37.68
CA PRO A 19 -20.74 -33.43 -36.92
C PRO A 19 -21.27 -32.78 -35.63
N ARG A 20 -20.98 -33.38 -34.47
CA ARG A 20 -21.18 -32.71 -33.17
C ARG A 20 -20.34 -31.45 -33.10
N ARG A 21 -21.02 -30.33 -33.27
CA ARG A 21 -20.62 -28.98 -32.90
C ARG A 21 -20.13 -28.96 -31.45
N ASN A 22 -18.85 -28.67 -31.25
CA ASN A 22 -18.36 -28.21 -29.95
C ASN A 22 -17.21 -27.21 -30.11
N GLU A 23 -17.45 -26.17 -30.90
CA GLU A 23 -16.71 -24.92 -30.75
C GLU A 23 -17.17 -24.26 -29.45
N ARG A 24 -16.40 -24.50 -28.39
CA ARG A 24 -16.46 -23.67 -27.19
C ARG A 24 -15.86 -22.34 -27.58
N THR A 25 -16.72 -21.41 -28.03
CA THR A 25 -16.36 -20.01 -28.26
C THR A 25 -15.76 -19.49 -26.96
N ILE A 26 -14.43 -19.36 -26.91
CA ILE A 26 -13.75 -18.61 -25.86
C ILE A 26 -14.11 -17.16 -26.15
N GLN A 27 -15.19 -16.69 -25.53
CA GLN A 27 -15.45 -15.27 -25.50
C GLN A 27 -14.27 -14.60 -24.80
N PRO A 28 -13.65 -13.55 -25.39
CA PRO A 28 -12.73 -12.73 -24.64
C PRO A 28 -13.52 -12.16 -23.47
N LYS A 29 -12.98 -12.30 -22.27
CA LYS A 29 -13.54 -11.73 -21.04
C LYS A 29 -13.37 -10.21 -21.11
N GLY A 30 -14.10 -9.55 -21.99
CA GLY A 30 -14.42 -8.13 -21.89
C GLY A 30 -15.32 -8.00 -20.69
N SER A 31 -14.74 -7.78 -19.50
CA SER A 31 -15.54 -7.41 -18.34
C SER A 31 -16.19 -6.07 -18.66
N SER A 32 -17.46 -6.10 -19.03
CA SER A 32 -18.38 -4.99 -18.80
C SER A 32 -18.39 -4.72 -17.30
N GLN A 33 -17.46 -3.87 -16.85
CA GLN A 33 -17.30 -3.49 -15.46
C GLN A 33 -18.61 -2.85 -14.98
N PRO A 34 -19.12 -3.16 -13.77
CA PRO A 34 -20.19 -2.37 -13.22
C PRO A 34 -19.65 -0.96 -12.94
N ALA A 35 -20.05 0.00 -13.76
CA ALA A 35 -19.70 1.42 -13.67
C ALA A 35 -19.89 2.01 -12.25
N ALA A 36 -20.71 1.36 -11.42
CA ALA A 36 -20.96 1.69 -10.03
C ALA A 36 -19.69 1.70 -9.16
N THR A 37 -18.73 0.76 -9.29
CA THR A 37 -17.57 0.75 -8.37
C THR A 37 -16.62 1.91 -8.64
N MET A 38 -16.35 2.22 -9.90
CA MET A 38 -15.48 3.36 -10.27
C MET A 38 -16.09 4.73 -9.94
N SER A 39 -17.43 4.81 -9.83
CA SER A 39 -18.13 6.04 -9.45
C SER A 39 -17.79 6.52 -8.03
N ALA A 40 -17.46 5.59 -7.12
CA ALA A 40 -17.12 5.89 -5.73
C ALA A 40 -15.64 6.24 -5.52
N PHE A 41 -14.78 6.02 -6.51
CA PHE A 41 -13.32 6.21 -6.38
C PHE A 41 -12.94 7.65 -6.02
N TYR A 42 -13.31 8.62 -6.85
CA TYR A 42 -12.95 10.03 -6.62
C TYR A 42 -13.60 10.61 -5.36
N PRO A 43 -14.89 10.33 -5.04
CA PRO A 43 -15.47 10.73 -3.75
C PRO A 43 -14.69 10.18 -2.56
N LEU A 44 -14.25 8.92 -2.59
CA LEU A 44 -13.47 8.32 -1.50
C LEU A 44 -12.07 8.91 -1.38
N VAL A 45 -11.40 9.19 -2.51
CA VAL A 45 -10.11 9.89 -2.50
C VAL A 45 -10.29 11.29 -1.92
N LEU A 46 -11.32 12.05 -2.35
CA LEU A 46 -11.60 13.36 -1.77
C LEU A 46 -11.87 13.27 -0.26
N ALA A 47 -12.66 12.29 0.17
CA ALA A 47 -12.93 12.06 1.59
C ALA A 47 -11.66 11.73 2.38
N SER A 48 -10.74 10.93 1.82
CA SER A 48 -9.45 10.64 2.48
C SER A 48 -8.60 11.91 2.63
N GLN A 49 -8.57 12.76 1.60
CA GLN A 49 -7.82 14.01 1.63
C GLN A 49 -8.41 15.02 2.61
N VAL A 50 -9.74 15.15 2.68
CA VAL A 50 -10.41 15.98 3.68
C VAL A 50 -10.11 15.46 5.10
N ALA A 51 -10.18 14.14 5.30
CA ALA A 51 -9.90 13.52 6.59
C ALA A 51 -8.45 13.77 7.04
N VAL A 52 -7.45 13.64 6.15
CA VAL A 52 -6.05 13.86 6.52
C VAL A 52 -5.72 15.32 6.78
N VAL A 53 -6.34 16.26 6.03
CA VAL A 53 -6.24 17.69 6.33
C VAL A 53 -6.81 18.00 7.70
N LEU A 54 -7.97 17.41 8.05
CA LEU A 54 -8.55 17.54 9.39
C LEU A 54 -7.61 16.99 10.47
N VAL A 55 -7.00 15.82 10.24
CA VAL A 55 -5.99 15.24 11.15
C VAL A 55 -4.83 16.22 11.38
N LEU A 56 -4.29 16.83 10.32
CA LEU A 56 -3.17 17.77 10.43
C LEU A 56 -3.57 19.06 11.18
N ILE A 57 -4.76 19.60 10.91
CA ILE A 57 -5.29 20.78 11.61
C ILE A 57 -5.47 20.48 13.09
N LEU A 58 -6.11 19.37 13.44
CA LEU A 58 -6.35 18.99 14.83
C LEU A 58 -5.03 18.69 15.56
N ALA A 59 -4.08 18.00 14.93
CA ALA A 59 -2.78 17.73 15.51
C ALA A 59 -1.98 19.01 15.76
N GLY A 60 -1.95 19.92 14.77
CA GLY A 60 -1.29 21.22 14.88
C GLY A 60 -1.93 22.11 15.94
N TYR A 61 -3.26 22.18 15.98
CA TYR A 61 -3.99 22.93 16.98
C TYR A 61 -3.79 22.35 18.38
N TRP A 62 -3.87 21.03 18.55
CA TRP A 62 -3.66 20.38 19.85
C TRP A 62 -2.26 20.63 20.39
N THR A 63 -1.23 20.38 19.57
CA THR A 63 0.17 20.51 19.98
C THR A 63 0.61 21.97 20.12
N GLY A 64 0.11 22.87 19.28
CA GLY A 64 0.41 24.29 19.30
C GLY A 64 -0.30 25.04 20.42
N HIS A 65 -1.63 24.91 20.51
CA HIS A 65 -2.45 25.66 21.46
C HIS A 65 -2.47 24.99 22.84
N TYR A 66 -2.94 23.74 22.93
CA TYR A 66 -3.16 23.10 24.23
C TYR A 66 -1.87 22.56 24.87
N LEU A 67 -0.90 22.08 24.10
CA LEU A 67 0.37 21.60 24.65
C LEU A 67 1.44 22.70 24.80
N GLY A 68 1.15 23.94 24.37
CA GLY A 68 2.01 25.09 24.59
C GLY A 68 3.15 25.28 23.57
N GLY A 69 3.05 24.68 22.38
CA GLY A 69 3.96 24.90 21.26
C GLY A 69 5.22 24.04 21.27
N PHE A 70 6.26 24.49 20.56
CA PHE A 70 7.43 23.68 20.20
C PHE A 70 8.76 24.32 20.61
N ALA A 71 9.75 23.49 20.93
CA ALA A 71 11.13 23.89 21.19
C ALA A 71 12.08 22.69 20.90
N TRP A 72 13.40 22.93 20.91
CA TRP A 72 14.42 21.88 20.76
C TRP A 72 15.45 21.94 21.91
N ASP A 73 14.94 21.95 23.15
CA ASP A 73 15.70 22.18 24.39
C ASP A 73 15.56 21.06 25.45
N GLY A 74 14.89 19.96 25.12
CA GLY A 74 14.57 18.82 25.97
C GLY A 74 13.42 19.06 26.95
N SER A 75 12.70 20.18 26.82
CA SER A 75 11.50 20.47 27.64
C SER A 75 10.27 19.71 27.14
N ALA A 76 9.13 19.90 27.83
CA ALA A 76 7.84 19.41 27.35
C ALA A 76 7.46 19.95 25.95
N LYS A 77 7.97 21.13 25.55
CA LYS A 77 7.77 21.66 24.20
C LYS A 77 8.55 20.89 23.15
N GLU A 78 9.70 20.32 23.50
CA GLU A 78 10.39 19.36 22.61
C GLU A 78 9.58 18.08 22.46
N PHE A 79 8.98 17.56 23.53
CA PHE A 79 8.07 16.41 23.42
C PHE A 79 6.93 16.66 22.43
N ASN A 80 6.37 17.88 22.37
CA ASN A 80 5.24 18.18 21.47
C ASN A 80 5.57 18.00 19.98
N LEU A 81 6.85 18.02 19.60
CA LEU A 81 7.28 17.65 18.25
C LEU A 81 7.01 16.18 17.94
N HIS A 82 7.01 15.30 18.95
CA HIS A 82 6.78 13.87 18.77
C HIS A 82 5.40 13.57 18.14
N PRO A 83 4.25 13.90 18.77
CA PRO A 83 2.95 13.62 18.16
C PRO A 83 2.75 14.36 16.84
N LEU A 84 3.22 15.61 16.71
CA LEU A 84 3.07 16.38 15.47
C LEU A 84 3.81 15.71 14.30
N LEU A 85 5.09 15.39 14.47
CA LEU A 85 5.92 14.82 13.41
C LEU A 85 5.58 13.35 13.15
N MET A 86 5.12 12.59 14.15
CA MET A 86 4.62 11.23 13.92
C MET A 86 3.34 11.24 13.08
N ILE A 87 2.42 12.16 13.34
CA ILE A 87 1.19 12.31 12.52
C ILE A 87 1.55 12.80 11.12
N LEU A 88 2.38 13.83 11.00
CA LEU A 88 2.82 14.34 9.70
C LEU A 88 3.56 13.27 8.87
N GLY A 89 4.47 12.54 9.50
CA GLY A 89 5.28 11.51 8.85
C GLY A 89 4.50 10.23 8.56
N LEU A 90 4.05 9.55 9.61
CA LEU A 90 3.51 8.19 9.49
C LEU A 90 2.00 8.18 9.19
N VAL A 91 1.24 9.22 9.51
CA VAL A 91 -0.19 9.25 9.11
C VAL A 91 -0.33 9.90 7.73
N PHE A 92 0.15 11.13 7.57
CA PHE A 92 0.00 11.85 6.30
C PHE A 92 0.95 11.35 5.21
N PHE A 93 2.27 11.61 5.31
CA PHE A 93 3.20 11.28 4.21
C PHE A 93 3.16 9.80 3.83
N TYR A 94 3.20 8.90 4.81
CA TYR A 94 3.09 7.46 4.54
C TYR A 94 1.70 7.05 4.00
N GLY A 95 0.62 7.49 4.63
CA GLY A 95 -0.74 7.12 4.21
C GLY A 95 -1.08 7.60 2.79
N ASP A 96 -0.61 8.78 2.40
CA ASP A 96 -0.76 9.25 1.02
C ASP A 96 0.21 8.55 0.07
N ALA A 97 1.44 8.24 0.51
CA ALA A 97 2.41 7.52 -0.32
C ALA A 97 1.85 6.19 -0.81
N ILE A 98 1.12 5.44 0.02
CA ILE A 98 0.52 4.16 -0.38
C ILE A 98 -0.65 4.32 -1.36
N LEU A 99 -1.28 5.50 -1.43
CA LEU A 99 -2.33 5.83 -2.40
C LEU A 99 -1.79 6.27 -3.77
N MET A 100 -0.52 6.67 -3.88
CA MET A 100 0.03 7.28 -5.11
C MET A 100 -0.18 6.41 -6.36
N PHE A 101 -0.05 5.09 -6.25
CA PHE A 101 -0.29 4.17 -7.38
C PHE A 101 -1.76 4.02 -7.77
N ARG A 102 -2.70 4.41 -6.90
CA ARG A 102 -4.14 4.42 -7.16
C ARG A 102 -4.53 5.74 -7.82
N ILE A 103 -4.07 6.86 -7.27
CA ILE A 103 -4.38 8.21 -7.74
C ILE A 103 -3.74 8.45 -9.12
N PHE A 104 -2.44 8.22 -9.24
CA PHE A 104 -1.67 8.44 -10.47
C PHE A 104 -1.64 7.18 -11.36
N ARG A 105 -2.79 6.52 -11.54
CA ARG A 105 -2.89 5.25 -12.28
C ARG A 105 -2.50 5.38 -13.76
N LYS A 106 -2.68 6.55 -14.36
CA LYS A 106 -2.38 6.83 -15.78
C LYS A 106 -0.98 7.42 -16.01
N GLU A 107 -0.26 7.77 -14.94
CA GLU A 107 1.04 8.45 -15.04
C GLU A 107 2.20 7.48 -15.24
N ASN A 108 3.35 8.00 -15.65
CA ASN A 108 4.56 7.20 -15.81
C ASN A 108 4.91 6.43 -14.52
N LYS A 109 5.05 5.11 -14.62
CA LYS A 109 5.29 4.21 -13.47
C LYS A 109 6.55 4.58 -12.69
N THR A 110 7.61 5.02 -13.37
CA THR A 110 8.86 5.45 -12.73
C THR A 110 8.64 6.73 -11.94
N VAL A 111 7.87 7.69 -12.47
CA VAL A 111 7.53 8.93 -11.75
C VAL A 111 6.75 8.60 -10.47
N VAL A 112 5.71 7.76 -10.56
CA VAL A 112 4.90 7.38 -9.39
C VAL A 112 5.73 6.60 -8.35
N LYS A 113 6.65 5.73 -8.79
CA LYS A 113 7.62 5.07 -7.90
C LYS A 113 8.52 6.07 -7.16
N THR A 114 9.02 7.08 -7.87
CA THR A 114 9.86 8.12 -7.28
C THR A 114 9.09 8.94 -6.26
N ILE A 115 7.86 9.37 -6.58
CA ILE A 115 6.99 10.10 -5.64
C ILE A 115 6.73 9.26 -4.39
N HIS A 116 6.33 7.99 -4.57
CA HIS A 116 6.12 7.07 -3.45
C HIS A 116 7.38 6.98 -2.56
N MET A 117 8.56 6.78 -3.15
CA MET A 117 9.82 6.69 -2.40
C MET A 117 10.14 7.99 -1.65
N LEU A 118 10.02 9.15 -2.29
CA LEU A 118 10.32 10.45 -1.67
C LEU A 118 9.39 10.74 -0.49
N MET A 119 8.10 10.44 -0.62
CA MET A 119 7.14 10.61 0.48
C MET A 119 7.47 9.68 1.67
N GLN A 120 7.84 8.42 1.39
CA GLN A 120 8.29 7.50 2.44
C GLN A 120 9.59 7.98 3.12
N ALA A 121 10.53 8.55 2.36
CA ALA A 121 11.75 9.13 2.92
C ALA A 121 11.45 10.33 3.83
N LEU A 122 10.53 11.21 3.44
CA LEU A 122 10.05 12.32 4.29
C LEU A 122 9.41 11.80 5.58
N ALA A 123 8.61 10.73 5.50
CA ALA A 123 8.04 10.08 6.67
C ALA A 123 9.11 9.55 7.64
N ILE A 124 10.19 8.93 7.11
CA ILE A 124 11.33 8.48 7.94
C ILE A 124 12.02 9.66 8.61
N ILE A 125 12.30 10.74 7.87
CA ILE A 125 12.95 11.94 8.43
C ILE A 125 12.12 12.50 9.59
N CYS A 126 10.81 12.65 9.40
CA CYS A 126 9.89 13.10 10.45
C CYS A 126 9.93 12.15 11.66
N GLY A 127 9.85 10.84 11.43
CA GLY A 127 9.86 9.84 12.51
C GLY A 127 11.18 9.81 13.30
N VAL A 128 12.33 9.94 12.64
CA VAL A 128 13.63 10.00 13.33
C VAL A 128 13.71 11.24 14.23
N ILE A 129 13.30 12.41 13.74
CA ILE A 129 13.28 13.65 14.53
C ILE A 129 12.30 13.50 15.70
N ALA A 130 11.11 12.96 15.46
CA ALA A 130 10.08 12.72 16.46
C ALA A 130 10.54 11.77 17.59
N LEU A 131 11.21 10.67 17.24
CA LEU A 131 11.77 9.73 18.22
C LEU A 131 12.89 10.39 19.02
N LYS A 132 13.81 11.09 18.35
CA LYS A 132 14.88 11.82 19.04
C LYS A 132 14.32 12.81 20.06
N ALA A 133 13.26 13.54 19.71
CA ALA A 133 12.61 14.50 20.60
C ALA A 133 12.05 13.85 21.88
N VAL A 134 11.30 12.74 21.75
CA VAL A 134 10.74 12.05 22.93
C VAL A 134 11.82 11.42 23.81
N PHE A 135 12.84 10.79 23.22
CA PHE A 135 13.95 10.21 23.99
C PHE A 135 14.75 11.29 24.73
N ARG A 136 15.03 12.44 24.09
CA ARG A 136 15.71 13.57 24.75
C ARG A 136 14.88 14.15 25.89
N PHE A 137 13.59 14.36 25.68
CA PHE A 137 12.68 14.82 26.73
C PHE A 137 12.67 13.87 27.93
N HIS A 138 12.46 12.57 27.70
CA HIS A 138 12.45 11.57 28.77
C HIS A 138 13.77 11.52 29.53
N ASN A 139 14.90 11.49 28.81
CA ASN A 139 16.23 11.43 29.43
C ASN A 139 16.50 12.67 30.28
N LYS A 140 16.13 13.86 29.80
CA LYS A 140 16.32 15.11 30.55
C LYS A 140 15.37 15.22 31.75
N ALA A 141 14.14 14.71 31.63
CA ALA A 141 13.13 14.73 32.68
C ALA A 141 13.26 13.56 33.69
N GLY A 142 14.20 12.63 33.49
CA GLY A 142 14.35 11.44 34.34
C GLY A 142 13.19 10.44 34.21
N ILE A 143 12.46 10.46 33.09
CA ILE A 143 11.34 9.55 32.81
C ILE A 143 11.90 8.26 32.18
N PRO A 144 11.56 7.07 32.68
CA PRO A 144 11.95 5.81 32.03
C PRO A 144 11.46 5.74 30.58
N ASN A 145 12.31 5.23 29.68
CA ASN A 145 11.91 4.98 28.30
C ASN A 145 11.26 3.59 28.14
N MET A 146 10.49 3.40 27.07
CA MET A 146 10.03 2.09 26.60
C MET A 146 9.20 1.25 27.59
N TYR A 147 8.44 1.87 28.50
CA TYR A 147 7.61 1.15 29.48
C TYR A 147 6.12 1.08 29.13
N THR A 148 5.68 1.78 28.08
CA THR A 148 4.26 1.83 27.69
C THR A 148 3.97 0.91 26.51
N LEU A 149 2.75 0.38 26.42
CA LEU A 149 2.31 -0.38 25.24
C LEU A 149 2.46 0.42 23.94
N HIS A 150 2.16 1.73 23.99
CA HIS A 150 2.41 2.65 22.88
C HIS A 150 3.86 2.56 22.36
N SER A 151 4.85 2.61 23.25
CA SER A 151 6.26 2.49 22.85
C SER A 151 6.65 1.10 22.34
N TRP A 152 6.05 0.03 22.89
CA TRP A 152 6.29 -1.36 22.47
C TRP A 152 5.67 -1.68 21.11
N VAL A 153 4.59 -1.02 20.72
CA VAL A 153 4.04 -1.14 19.36
C VAL A 153 4.75 -0.16 18.42
N GLY A 154 4.99 1.06 18.88
CA GLY A 154 5.48 2.16 18.04
C GLY A 154 6.90 2.00 17.55
N LEU A 155 7.85 1.61 18.42
CA LEU A 155 9.24 1.45 17.99
C LEU A 155 9.41 0.29 17.00
N PRO A 156 8.86 -0.92 17.23
CA PRO A 156 8.87 -1.97 16.22
C PRO A 156 8.15 -1.58 14.93
N THR A 157 7.02 -0.86 15.00
CA THR A 157 6.33 -0.35 13.80
C THR A 157 7.24 0.56 12.98
N PHE A 158 7.95 1.48 13.62
CA PHE A 158 8.89 2.37 12.93
C PHE A 158 10.09 1.61 12.35
N ILE A 159 10.65 0.64 13.08
CA ILE A 159 11.73 -0.22 12.57
C ILE A 159 11.26 -1.02 11.35
N LEU A 160 10.08 -1.64 11.42
CA LEU A 160 9.48 -2.37 10.30
C LEU A 160 9.21 -1.46 9.11
N PHE A 161 8.76 -0.22 9.35
CA PHE A 161 8.59 0.79 8.31
C PHE A 161 9.91 1.14 7.61
N CYS A 162 11.00 1.33 8.35
CA CYS A 162 12.33 1.56 7.79
C CYS A 162 12.84 0.34 6.98
N LEU A 163 12.65 -0.88 7.50
CA LEU A 163 13.02 -2.11 6.80
C LEU A 163 12.21 -2.27 5.50
N GLN A 164 10.92 -1.95 5.55
CA GLN A 164 10.02 -1.94 4.40
C GLN A 164 10.47 -0.93 3.34
N PHE A 165 10.92 0.25 3.74
CA PHE A 165 11.50 1.25 2.84
C PHE A 165 12.77 0.74 2.16
N ILE A 166 13.73 0.20 2.93
CA ILE A 166 14.99 -0.34 2.39
C ILE A 166 14.70 -1.50 1.43
N GLY A 167 13.87 -2.46 1.84
CA GLY A 167 13.47 -3.59 1.01
C GLY A 167 12.75 -3.16 -0.27
N GLY A 168 11.87 -2.16 -0.18
CA GLY A 168 11.19 -1.56 -1.32
C GLY A 168 12.15 -0.86 -2.29
N PHE A 169 13.11 -0.09 -1.78
CA PHE A 169 14.14 0.57 -2.58
C PHE A 169 15.01 -0.44 -3.34
N VAL A 170 15.56 -1.43 -2.63
CA VAL A 170 16.42 -2.47 -3.21
C VAL A 170 15.64 -3.31 -4.25
N SER A 171 14.37 -3.59 -3.99
CA SER A 171 13.57 -4.44 -4.88
C SER A 171 13.05 -3.71 -6.11
N PHE A 172 12.49 -2.51 -5.93
CA PHE A 172 11.64 -1.89 -6.97
C PHE A 172 12.22 -0.64 -7.63
N LEU A 173 13.29 -0.06 -7.08
CA LEU A 173 13.95 1.13 -7.64
C LEU A 173 15.39 0.84 -8.08
N TYR A 174 16.13 0.04 -7.32
CA TYR A 174 17.48 -0.37 -7.69
C TYR A 174 17.46 -1.34 -8.89
N PRO A 175 18.22 -1.06 -9.98
CA PRO A 175 18.03 -1.75 -11.26
C PRO A 175 18.49 -3.22 -11.25
N LYS A 176 19.28 -3.66 -10.27
CA LYS A 176 19.96 -4.97 -10.31
C LYS A 176 19.11 -6.19 -9.95
N LEU A 177 17.90 -6.02 -9.42
CA LEU A 177 17.04 -7.17 -9.11
C LEU A 177 16.27 -7.62 -10.36
N ASN A 178 16.31 -8.92 -10.69
CA ASN A 178 15.56 -9.46 -11.83
C ASN A 178 14.04 -9.48 -11.57
N GLU A 179 13.25 -9.55 -12.64
CA GLU A 179 11.79 -9.44 -12.57
C GLU A 179 11.14 -10.58 -11.75
N THR A 180 11.66 -11.80 -11.81
CA THR A 180 11.16 -12.94 -11.03
C THR A 180 11.22 -12.68 -9.52
N ARG A 181 12.35 -12.17 -9.02
CA ARG A 181 12.50 -11.84 -7.59
C ARG A 181 11.63 -10.65 -7.19
N ARG A 182 11.50 -9.64 -8.06
CA ARG A 182 10.59 -8.51 -7.84
C ARG A 182 9.14 -8.97 -7.70
N ALA A 183 8.70 -9.85 -8.59
CA ALA A 183 7.36 -10.42 -8.55
C ALA A 183 7.12 -11.24 -7.27
N ALA A 184 8.12 -12.00 -6.81
CA ALA A 184 8.03 -12.77 -5.57
C ALA A 184 7.93 -11.90 -4.30
N VAL A 185 8.64 -10.76 -4.25
CA VAL A 185 8.64 -9.86 -3.08
C VAL A 185 7.41 -8.93 -3.04
N LEU A 186 6.85 -8.58 -4.19
CA LEU A 186 5.73 -7.63 -4.31
C LEU A 186 4.51 -7.93 -3.41
N PRO A 187 3.98 -9.17 -3.30
CA PRO A 187 2.85 -9.44 -2.43
C PRO A 187 3.16 -9.18 -0.95
N TYR A 188 4.37 -9.54 -0.48
CA TYR A 188 4.82 -9.25 0.88
C TYR A 188 4.95 -7.75 1.14
N HIS A 189 5.54 -7.02 0.18
CA HIS A 189 5.66 -5.57 0.28
C HIS A 189 4.27 -4.91 0.37
N LYS A 190 3.29 -5.34 -0.44
CA LYS A 190 1.92 -4.82 -0.36
C LYS A 190 1.25 -5.16 0.96
N PHE A 191 1.32 -6.42 1.40
CA PHE A 191 0.73 -6.86 2.66
C PHE A 191 1.29 -6.08 3.84
N LEU A 192 2.62 -6.04 3.99
CA LEU A 192 3.28 -5.29 5.07
C LEU A 192 2.95 -3.79 4.99
N GLY A 193 2.86 -3.24 3.77
CA GLY A 193 2.48 -1.85 3.54
C GLY A 193 1.05 -1.50 3.95
N VAL A 194 0.11 -2.46 4.00
CA VAL A 194 -1.24 -2.24 4.53
C VAL A 194 -1.29 -2.54 6.04
N THR A 195 -0.60 -3.58 6.49
CA THR A 195 -0.48 -3.92 7.92
C THR A 195 0.14 -2.76 8.72
N LEU A 196 1.18 -2.12 8.19
CA LEU A 196 1.81 -0.96 8.81
C LEU A 196 0.86 0.23 8.95
N LEU A 197 -0.10 0.43 8.04
CA LEU A 197 -1.12 1.49 8.16
C LEU A 197 -1.97 1.28 9.41
N GLY A 198 -2.37 0.03 9.66
CA GLY A 198 -3.08 -0.36 10.89
C GLY A 198 -2.23 -0.16 12.14
N LEU A 199 -0.98 -0.63 12.13
CA LEU A 199 -0.06 -0.51 13.27
C LEU A 199 0.27 0.95 13.62
N VAL A 200 0.48 1.80 12.61
CA VAL A 200 0.65 3.25 12.80
C VAL A 200 -0.60 3.85 13.43
N SER A 201 -1.79 3.47 12.97
CA SER A 201 -3.06 3.97 13.52
C SER A 201 -3.21 3.58 15.00
N VAL A 202 -2.97 2.31 15.34
CA VAL A 202 -2.99 1.84 16.74
C VAL A 202 -1.96 2.57 17.60
N THR A 203 -0.75 2.77 17.07
CA THR A 203 0.32 3.50 17.77
C THR A 203 -0.08 4.95 18.02
N ALA A 204 -0.65 5.64 17.03
CA ALA A 204 -1.11 7.02 17.17
C ALA A 204 -2.22 7.13 18.22
N LEU A 205 -3.24 6.27 18.17
CA LEU A 205 -4.35 6.25 19.12
C LEU A 205 -3.89 6.03 20.56
N THR A 206 -3.03 5.04 20.78
CA THR A 206 -2.48 4.75 22.12
C THR A 206 -1.58 5.89 22.61
N GLY A 207 -0.84 6.54 21.72
CA GLY A 207 -0.01 7.71 22.06
C GLY A 207 -0.84 8.94 22.43
N ILE A 208 -1.90 9.22 21.68
CA ILE A 208 -2.87 10.28 21.99
C ILE A 208 -3.49 10.04 23.37
N ASN A 209 -4.01 8.84 23.63
CA ASN A 209 -4.60 8.50 24.94
C ASN A 209 -3.61 8.68 26.09
N ASN A 210 -2.39 8.14 25.97
CA ASN A 210 -1.36 8.32 26.99
C ASN A 210 -1.12 9.81 27.28
N LYS A 211 -0.96 10.63 26.23
CA LYS A 211 -0.70 12.06 26.40
C LYS A 211 -1.88 12.80 27.02
N LEU A 212 -3.13 12.47 26.66
CA LEU A 212 -4.31 13.07 27.26
C LEU A 212 -4.42 12.72 28.75
N PHE A 213 -4.18 11.47 29.13
CA PHE A 213 -4.18 11.07 30.54
C PHE A 213 -3.06 11.75 31.35
N PHE A 214 -1.87 11.89 30.78
CA PHE A 214 -0.76 12.59 31.45
C PHE A 214 -0.96 14.11 31.53
N ALA A 215 -1.62 14.71 30.53
CA ALA A 215 -1.94 16.13 30.55
C ALA A 215 -3.07 16.45 31.54
N MET A 216 -4.00 15.52 31.75
CA MET A 216 -5.21 15.71 32.56
C MET A 216 -5.40 14.59 33.60
N PRO A 217 -4.46 14.41 34.55
CA PRO A 217 -4.46 13.28 35.48
C PRO A 217 -5.60 13.33 36.51
N GLY A 218 -6.22 14.51 36.72
CA GLY A 218 -7.11 14.77 37.84
C GLY A 218 -6.33 14.97 39.16
N GLY A 219 -6.80 15.91 39.98
CA GLY A 219 -6.17 16.30 41.25
C GLY A 219 -6.52 17.75 41.60
N GLU A 220 -6.06 18.24 42.75
CA GLU A 220 -6.32 19.63 43.16
C GLU A 220 -5.82 20.62 42.09
N GLY A 221 -6.75 21.42 41.56
CA GLY A 221 -6.48 22.45 40.54
C GLY A 221 -6.13 21.94 39.14
N LYS A 222 -6.25 20.64 38.84
CA LYS A 222 -5.98 20.07 37.51
C LYS A 222 -7.21 19.45 36.89
N GLU A 223 -7.43 19.74 35.61
CA GLU A 223 -8.49 19.10 34.84
C GLU A 223 -8.31 17.58 34.82
N LYS A 224 -9.43 16.87 34.87
CA LYS A 224 -9.48 15.41 34.82
C LYS A 224 -9.99 15.00 33.45
N TYR A 225 -9.31 14.09 32.77
CA TYR A 225 -9.73 13.65 31.44
C TYR A 225 -11.21 13.22 31.37
N SER A 226 -11.71 12.55 32.41
CA SER A 226 -13.10 12.08 32.48
C SER A 226 -14.15 13.19 32.56
N SER A 227 -13.79 14.43 32.89
CA SER A 227 -14.71 15.57 32.80
C SER A 227 -14.80 16.15 31.39
N LEU A 228 -14.09 15.55 30.41
CA LEU A 228 -14.06 15.95 29.00
C LEU A 228 -13.83 17.46 28.80
N PRO A 229 -12.72 18.03 29.31
CA PRO A 229 -12.39 19.41 28.98
C PRO A 229 -12.14 19.58 27.48
N PRO A 230 -12.14 20.82 26.94
CA PRO A 230 -11.99 21.09 25.50
C PRO A 230 -10.80 20.38 24.83
N GLN A 231 -9.66 20.28 25.54
CA GLN A 231 -8.48 19.56 25.05
C GLN A 231 -8.76 18.06 24.81
N ALA A 232 -9.57 17.43 25.66
CA ALA A 232 -9.94 16.02 25.53
C ALA A 232 -10.76 15.77 24.27
N TYR A 233 -11.71 16.68 23.95
CA TYR A 233 -12.47 16.60 22.70
C TYR A 233 -11.55 16.68 21.47
N VAL A 234 -10.62 17.63 21.44
CA VAL A 234 -9.69 17.77 20.30
C VAL A 234 -8.85 16.51 20.11
N GLY A 235 -8.31 15.94 21.19
CA GLY A 235 -7.53 14.69 21.11
C GLY A 235 -8.37 13.49 20.65
N ASN A 236 -9.61 13.36 21.15
CA ASN A 236 -10.52 12.29 20.74
C ASN A 236 -10.95 12.41 19.28
N PHE A 237 -11.33 13.61 18.83
CA PHE A 237 -11.67 13.85 17.43
C PHE A 237 -10.47 13.64 16.51
N LEU A 238 -9.26 14.00 16.94
CA LEU A 238 -8.03 13.67 16.22
C LEU A 238 -7.88 12.16 16.05
N GLY A 239 -8.03 11.39 17.13
CA GLY A 239 -7.99 9.92 17.07
C GLY A 239 -9.04 9.32 16.12
N LEU A 240 -10.29 9.79 16.20
CA LEU A 240 -11.36 9.36 15.31
C LEU A 240 -11.07 9.70 13.84
N ALA A 241 -10.56 10.90 13.57
CA ALA A 241 -10.19 11.32 12.22
C ALA A 241 -9.06 10.44 11.63
N ILE A 242 -8.07 10.04 12.45
CA ILE A 242 -7.02 9.09 12.05
C ILE A 242 -7.63 7.73 11.67
N VAL A 243 -8.58 7.22 12.46
CA VAL A 243 -9.26 5.94 12.16
C VAL A 243 -10.03 6.02 10.85
N ILE A 244 -10.85 7.07 10.67
CA ILE A 244 -11.64 7.27 9.45
C ILE A 244 -10.71 7.34 8.23
N TYR A 245 -9.65 8.14 8.31
CA TYR A 245 -8.66 8.23 7.25
C TYR A 245 -8.01 6.88 6.94
N ALA A 246 -7.53 6.15 7.96
CA ALA A 246 -6.88 4.86 7.77
C ALA A 246 -7.82 3.81 7.16
N VAL A 247 -9.11 3.81 7.52
CA VAL A 247 -10.11 2.91 6.94
C VAL A 247 -10.36 3.23 5.47
N ILE A 248 -10.54 4.52 5.13
CA ILE A 248 -10.76 4.94 3.74
C ILE A 248 -9.53 4.61 2.87
N VAL A 249 -8.33 4.96 3.36
CA VAL A 249 -7.06 4.65 2.67
C VAL A 249 -6.90 3.14 2.51
N GLY A 250 -7.12 2.38 3.59
CA GLY A 250 -7.06 0.92 3.59
C GLY A 250 -7.99 0.30 2.55
N PHE A 251 -9.24 0.78 2.46
CA PHE A 251 -10.19 0.36 1.45
C PHE A 251 -9.71 0.71 0.03
N LEU A 252 -9.29 1.95 -0.20
CA LEU A 252 -8.79 2.42 -1.51
C LEU A 252 -7.59 1.59 -2.01
N VAL A 253 -6.65 1.25 -1.12
CA VAL A 253 -5.46 0.48 -1.49
C VAL A 253 -5.69 -1.02 -1.60
N THR A 254 -6.77 -1.56 -1.06
CA THR A 254 -7.10 -3.00 -1.12
C THR A 254 -8.17 -3.33 -2.17
N CYS A 255 -8.98 -2.36 -2.60
CA CYS A 255 -9.95 -2.57 -3.68
C CYS A 255 -9.24 -2.89 -5.00
N GLU A 256 -9.54 -4.06 -5.59
CA GLU A 256 -8.92 -4.49 -6.86
C GLU A 256 -9.40 -3.64 -8.05
N ASP A 257 -10.64 -3.15 -8.03
CA ASP A 257 -11.19 -2.30 -9.10
C ASP A 257 -10.44 -0.97 -9.26
N TYR A 258 -9.83 -0.48 -8.17
CA TYR A 258 -9.05 0.76 -8.18
C TYR A 258 -7.59 0.56 -8.56
N LYS A 259 -7.21 -0.66 -8.98
CA LYS A 259 -5.81 -0.97 -9.28
C LYS A 259 -5.41 -0.30 -10.57
N ARG A 260 -4.16 0.15 -10.60
CA ARG A 260 -3.56 0.63 -11.84
C ARG A 260 -3.67 -0.48 -12.89
N GLU A 261 -4.33 -0.16 -13.99
CA GLU A 261 -4.36 -0.99 -15.18
C GLU A 261 -2.93 -1.17 -15.68
N GLN A 262 -2.57 -2.41 -16.00
CA GLN A 262 -1.37 -2.66 -16.78
C GLN A 262 -1.67 -2.18 -18.19
N ASP A 263 -0.82 -1.32 -18.76
CA ASP A 263 -0.94 -0.93 -20.18
C ASP A 263 -0.84 -2.20 -21.04
N ALA A 264 -1.99 -2.72 -21.45
CA ALA A 264 -2.08 -3.80 -22.43
C ALA A 264 -1.62 -3.34 -23.84
N SER A 265 -1.43 -2.04 -24.02
CA SER A 265 -0.93 -1.40 -25.24
C SER A 265 0.59 -1.43 -25.39
N ASN A 266 1.33 -1.86 -24.36
CA ASN A 266 2.78 -2.04 -24.42
C ASN A 266 3.15 -3.51 -24.12
N PRO A 267 3.18 -4.39 -25.14
CA PRO A 267 3.45 -5.82 -24.97
C PRO A 267 4.82 -6.13 -24.38
N GLU A 268 5.76 -5.17 -24.37
CA GLU A 268 7.10 -5.31 -23.79
C GLU A 268 7.10 -5.36 -22.25
N LYS A 269 5.96 -5.06 -21.59
CA LYS A 269 5.83 -5.00 -20.12
C LYS A 269 4.87 -6.04 -19.54
N LEU A 270 4.30 -6.91 -20.36
CA LEU A 270 3.51 -8.04 -19.88
C LEU A 270 4.46 -9.14 -19.41
N PRO A 271 4.18 -9.82 -18.28
CA PRO A 271 4.90 -11.04 -17.96
C PRO A 271 4.68 -12.04 -19.09
N LEU A 272 5.77 -12.62 -19.61
CA LEU A 272 5.72 -13.67 -20.64
C LEU A 272 4.70 -14.73 -20.22
N THR A 273 3.80 -15.05 -21.14
CA THR A 273 2.85 -16.14 -20.92
C THR A 273 3.62 -17.46 -20.80
N THR A 274 3.02 -18.46 -20.13
CA THR A 274 3.61 -19.79 -19.99
C THR A 274 3.93 -20.44 -21.35
N ALA A 275 3.20 -20.05 -22.40
CA ALA A 275 3.46 -20.48 -23.78
C ALA A 275 4.72 -19.82 -24.37
N GLU A 276 4.87 -18.50 -24.21
CA GLU A 276 6.05 -17.76 -24.69
C GLU A 276 7.33 -18.14 -23.93
N MET A 277 7.22 -18.44 -22.62
CA MET A 277 8.34 -18.97 -21.84
C MET A 277 8.82 -20.34 -22.35
N LYS A 278 7.89 -21.22 -22.74
CA LYS A 278 8.25 -22.53 -23.34
C LYS A 278 8.90 -22.37 -24.71
N GLN A 279 8.44 -21.40 -25.50
CA GLN A 279 8.99 -21.11 -26.83
C GLN A 279 10.44 -20.57 -26.75
N PHE A 280 10.73 -19.70 -25.77
CA PHE A 280 12.09 -19.24 -25.51
C PHE A 280 13.00 -20.35 -24.95
N GLN A 281 12.45 -21.29 -24.17
CA GLN A 281 13.20 -22.44 -23.66
C GLN A 281 13.47 -23.50 -24.74
N SER A 282 12.67 -23.55 -25.81
CA SER A 282 12.90 -24.45 -26.95
C SER A 282 13.84 -23.87 -28.01
N MET A 283 14.17 -22.57 -27.96
CA MET A 283 15.17 -21.96 -28.82
C MET A 283 16.55 -22.22 -28.21
N ASP A 284 17.12 -23.38 -28.54
CA ASP A 284 18.50 -23.71 -28.23
C ASP A 284 19.41 -22.87 -29.15
N PRO A 285 20.28 -21.97 -28.64
CA PRO A 285 21.14 -21.11 -29.47
C PRO A 285 22.21 -21.88 -30.26
N ALA A 286 22.21 -23.21 -30.20
CA ALA A 286 23.17 -24.10 -30.84
C ALA A 286 22.62 -24.86 -32.05
N ASP A 287 21.38 -24.65 -32.50
CA ASP A 287 20.85 -25.30 -33.72
C ASP A 287 21.18 -24.50 -35.00
N PRO A 288 22.11 -24.96 -35.85
CA PRO A 288 22.55 -24.24 -37.05
C PRO A 288 21.57 -24.37 -38.23
N SER A 289 20.45 -25.09 -38.08
CA SER A 289 19.59 -25.49 -39.22
C SER A 289 18.57 -24.43 -39.69
N ALA A 290 18.42 -23.31 -38.99
CA ALA A 290 17.37 -22.32 -39.28
C ALA A 290 17.79 -21.19 -40.26
N GLY A 291 18.76 -21.45 -41.15
CA GLY A 291 19.42 -20.43 -41.95
C GLY A 291 19.61 -20.75 -43.44
N GLU A 292 18.73 -21.51 -44.09
CA GLU A 292 18.74 -21.64 -45.55
C GLU A 292 17.31 -21.65 -46.10
N GLY A 293 16.91 -20.55 -46.76
CA GLY A 293 15.59 -20.51 -47.40
C GLY A 293 15.11 -19.15 -47.88
N ALA A 294 15.95 -18.35 -48.55
CA ALA A 294 15.46 -17.29 -49.44
C ALA A 294 16.55 -16.94 -50.47
N LYS A 295 16.45 -17.54 -51.66
CA LYS A 295 16.95 -16.96 -52.91
C LYS A 295 15.81 -16.15 -53.52
#